data_AF-A0A6A1WU73-F1
#
_entry.id   AF-A0A6A1WU73-F1
#
_cell.length_a   1.000
_cell.length_b   1.000
_cell.length_c   1.000
_cell.angle_alpha   90.00
_cell.angle_beta   90.00
_cell.angle_gamma   90.00
#
_symmetry.space_group_name_H-M   'P 1'
#
loop_
_entity.id
_entity.type
_entity.pdbx_description
1 polymer ?
#
loop_
_entity_poly.entity_id
_entity_poly.type
_entity_poly.pdbx_seq_one_letter_code
_entity_poly.pdbx_strand_id
1 'polypeptide(L)'
;MANVFSPGELIELLGRTGRALEEGSCYRAILLGITKASLNTQSFISEASFQETARVLAKAALRGRIDWLKGLKENVVLGGWYPLVLDSKD
;
A
#
# COMPACT_ATOMS: atom_id res chain seq x y z
N MET A 1 3.00 28.20 4.70
CA MET A 1 3.17 26.87 4.09
C MET A 1 2.11 25.94 4.64
N ALA A 2 1.15 25.50 3.82
CA ALA A 2 0.11 24.56 4.24
C ALA A 2 0.70 23.14 4.18
N ASN A 3 0.72 22.44 5.32
CA ASN A 3 1.05 21.01 5.35
C ASN A 3 -0.04 20.28 4.57
N VAL A 4 0.27 19.88 3.33
CA VAL A 4 -0.58 19.10 2.42
C VAL A 4 -0.61 17.64 2.87
N PHE A 5 -0.85 17.40 4.16
CA PHE A 5 -0.95 16.06 4.71
C PHE A 5 -2.24 15.94 5.51
N SER A 6 -3.14 15.08 5.02
CA SER A 6 -4.39 14.79 5.70
C SER A 6 -4.16 13.78 6.82
N PRO A 7 -4.81 13.95 8.00
CA PRO A 7 -4.71 12.97 9.09
C PRO A 7 -5.08 11.56 8.61
N GLY A 8 -4.15 10.62 8.69
CA GLY A 8 -4.36 9.21 8.29
C GLY A 8 -3.75 8.80 6.94
N GLU A 9 -2.99 9.67 6.27
CA GLU A 9 -2.19 9.28 5.11
C GLU A 9 -1.04 8.32 5.48
N LEU A 10 -0.80 7.34 4.60
CA LEU A 10 0.18 6.27 4.82
C LEU A 10 1.61 6.82 4.66
N ILE A 11 2.41 6.71 5.72
CA ILE A 11 3.79 7.25 5.80
C ILE A 11 4.78 6.50 4.89
N GLU A 12 4.41 5.36 4.31
CA GLU A 12 5.29 4.55 3.44
C GLU A 12 5.82 5.34 2.23
N LEU A 13 5.02 6.27 1.69
CA LEU A 13 5.45 7.14 0.60
C LEU A 13 6.50 8.17 1.08
N LEU A 14 6.34 8.69 2.30
CA LEU A 14 7.21 9.71 2.87
C LEU A 14 8.58 9.13 3.27
N GLY A 15 8.66 7.87 3.71
CA GLY A 15 9.93 7.23 4.02
C GLY A 15 10.87 7.12 2.81
N ARG A 16 10.32 7.03 1.59
CA ARG A 16 11.09 7.06 0.34
C ARG A 16 11.54 8.47 -0.05
N THR A 17 10.70 9.48 0.16
CA THR A 17 11.02 10.89 -0.15
C THR A 17 11.79 11.61 0.96
N GLY A 18 11.81 11.05 2.18
CA GLY A 18 12.44 11.63 3.36
C GLY A 18 13.97 11.67 3.30
N ARG A 19 14.59 10.99 2.33
CA ARG A 19 16.02 11.18 2.04
C ARG A 19 16.30 12.43 1.20
N ALA A 20 15.28 13.07 0.63
CA ALA A 20 15.39 14.28 -0.18
C ALA A 20 14.81 15.53 0.49
N LEU A 21 14.04 15.39 1.57
CA LEU A 21 13.40 16.49 2.30
C LEU A 21 13.83 16.46 3.76
N GLU A 22 15.05 16.95 4.03
CA GLU A 22 15.59 17.18 5.38
C GLU A 22 14.96 18.40 6.08
N GLU A 23 13.76 18.83 5.68
CA GLU A 23 13.08 19.98 6.26
C GLU A 23 11.72 19.57 6.83
N GLY A 24 11.72 19.20 8.12
CA GLY A 24 10.62 19.54 9.04
C GLY A 24 9.26 18.85 8.90
N SER A 25 9.17 17.63 8.36
CA SER A 25 7.89 16.89 8.42
C SER A 25 7.66 16.24 9.79
N CYS A 26 6.90 16.90 10.67
CA CYS A 26 6.40 16.30 11.92
C CYS A 26 5.34 15.23 11.61
N TYR A 27 5.68 13.95 11.77
CA TYR A 27 4.74 12.84 11.68
C TYR A 27 4.32 12.36 13.07
N ARG A 28 3.05 11.98 13.24
CA ARG A 28 2.55 11.28 14.42
C ARG A 28 2.16 9.87 14.02
N ALA A 29 2.79 8.87 14.63
CA ALA A 29 2.38 7.48 14.45
C ALA A 29 0.95 7.30 14.99
N ILE A 30 0.07 6.73 14.17
CA ILE A 30 -1.30 6.37 14.55
C ILE A 30 -1.37 4.85 14.56
N LEU A 31 -1.86 4.27 15.66
CA LEU A 31 -2.11 2.84 15.74
C LEU A 31 -3.34 2.50 14.91
N LEU A 32 -3.16 1.57 13.96
CA LEU A 32 -4.23 1.08 13.09
C LEU A 32 -4.49 -0.40 13.42
N GLY A 33 -5.77 -0.77 13.59
CA GLY A 33 -6.15 -2.18 13.75
C GLY A 33 -5.82 -2.99 12.50
N ILE A 34 -5.57 -4.30 12.67
CA ILE A 34 -5.12 -5.20 11.59
C ILE A 34 -6.01 -5.14 10.35
N THR A 35 -7.34 -5.11 10.53
CA THR A 35 -8.31 -5.04 9.43
C THR A 35 -8.16 -3.77 8.61
N LYS A 36 -8.04 -2.62 9.29
CA LYS A 36 -7.94 -1.32 8.62
C LYS A 36 -6.55 -1.12 7.99
N ALA A 37 -5.51 -1.71 8.57
CA ALA A 37 -4.18 -1.77 7.98
C ALA A 37 -4.17 -2.61 6.70
N SER A 38 -4.79 -3.80 6.73
CA SER A 38 -4.88 -4.69 5.57
C SER A 38 -5.71 -4.12 4.42
N LEU A 39 -6.75 -3.34 4.71
CA LEU A 39 -7.57 -2.67 3.71
C LEU A 39 -6.93 -1.38 3.13
N ASN A 40 -5.82 -0.90 3.70
CA ASN A 40 -5.13 0.30 3.25
C ASN A 40 -3.85 -0.01 2.43
N THR A 41 -3.81 -1.18 1.81
CA THR A 41 -2.71 -1.57 0.92
C THR A 41 -2.76 -0.77 -0.39
N GLN A 42 -1.60 -0.68 -1.06
CA GLN A 42 -1.48 -0.01 -2.36
C GLN A 42 -2.14 -0.83 -3.49
N SER A 43 -2.22 -2.15 -3.32
CA SER A 43 -2.79 -3.07 -4.30
C SER A 43 -4.25 -3.37 -4.01
N PHE A 44 -5.11 -3.13 -5.00
CA PHE A 44 -6.53 -3.40 -4.84
C PHE A 44 -6.85 -4.89 -4.96
N ILE A 45 -6.00 -5.68 -5.63
CA ILE A 45 -6.19 -7.14 -5.77
C ILE A 45 -5.98 -7.81 -4.40
N SER A 46 -4.99 -7.35 -3.64
CA SER A 46 -4.77 -7.81 -2.26
C SER A 46 -5.84 -7.34 -1.30
N GLU A 47 -6.31 -6.09 -1.45
CA GLU A 47 -7.41 -5.52 -0.66
C GLU A 47 -8.70 -6.33 -0.88
N ALA A 48 -9.08 -6.55 -2.15
CA ALA A 48 -10.32 -7.21 -2.54
C ALA A 48 -10.40 -8.68 -2.13
N SER A 49 -9.25 -9.34 -2.00
CA SER A 49 -9.12 -10.74 -1.56
C SER A 49 -9.06 -10.88 -0.03
N PHE A 50 -9.06 -9.79 0.73
CA PHE A 50 -9.20 -9.84 2.18
C PHE A 50 -10.68 -9.89 2.56
N GLN A 51 -11.41 -8.79 2.32
CA GLN A 51 -12.85 -8.63 2.58
C GLN A 51 -13.43 -7.51 1.70
N GLU A 52 -14.75 -7.31 1.77
CA GLU A 52 -15.46 -6.16 1.15
C GLU A 52 -15.23 -5.99 -0.37
N THR A 53 -15.02 -7.11 -1.07
CA THR A 53 -14.59 -7.20 -2.49
C THR A 53 -15.31 -6.22 -3.42
N ALA A 54 -16.64 -6.15 -3.37
CA ALA A 54 -17.43 -5.26 -4.24
C ALA A 54 -17.11 -3.77 -4.00
N ARG A 55 -16.95 -3.36 -2.74
CA ARG A 55 -16.63 -1.98 -2.38
C ARG A 55 -15.23 -1.60 -2.87
N VAL A 56 -14.28 -2.53 -2.72
CA VAL A 56 -12.88 -2.34 -3.13
C VAL A 56 -12.78 -2.20 -4.65
N LEU A 57 -13.41 -3.11 -5.40
CA LEU A 57 -13.39 -3.08 -6.87
C LEU A 57 -14.10 -1.84 -7.42
N ALA A 58 -15.24 -1.45 -6.84
CA ALA A 58 -15.94 -0.22 -7.24
C ALA A 58 -15.06 1.02 -7.02
N LYS A 59 -14.41 1.13 -5.86
CA LYS A 59 -13.49 2.23 -5.55
C LYS A 59 -12.26 2.24 -6.49
N ALA A 60 -11.74 1.07 -6.85
CA ALA A 60 -10.62 0.94 -7.78
C ALA A 60 -11.02 1.35 -9.21
N ALA A 61 -12.19 0.91 -9.69
CA ALA A 61 -12.73 1.26 -10.98
C ALA A 61 -13.02 2.77 -11.12
N LEU A 62 -13.67 3.37 -10.12
CA LEU A 62 -13.95 4.81 -10.08
C LEU A 62 -12.67 5.66 -10.09
N ARG A 63 -11.60 5.17 -9.47
CA ARG A 63 -10.30 5.86 -9.42
C ARG A 63 -9.37 5.48 -10.58
N GLY A 64 -9.76 4.56 -11.46
CA GLY A 64 -8.89 4.03 -12.52
C GLY A 64 -7.58 3.42 -12.01
N ARG A 65 -7.60 2.76 -10.85
CA ARG A 65 -6.39 2.19 -10.24
C ARG A 65 -5.82 1.04 -11.07
N ILE A 66 -4.51 1.04 -11.26
CA ILE A 66 -3.76 -0.05 -11.90
C ILE A 66 -2.92 -0.76 -10.83
N ASP A 67 -3.04 -2.08 -10.76
CA ASP A 67 -2.25 -2.92 -9.87
C ASP A 67 -0.99 -3.40 -10.57
N TRP A 68 0.16 -3.09 -9.99
CA TRP A 68 1.47 -3.45 -10.57
C TRP A 68 2.02 -4.78 -10.03
N LEU A 69 1.23 -5.55 -9.28
CA LEU A 69 1.58 -6.89 -8.81
C LEU A 69 2.93 -6.95 -8.08
N LYS A 70 3.22 -5.93 -7.25
CA LYS A 70 4.50 -5.85 -6.55
C LYS A 70 4.55 -6.72 -5.29
N GLY A 71 3.42 -7.15 -4.78
CA GLY A 71 3.32 -7.93 -3.56
C GLY A 71 3.18 -9.43 -3.82
N LEU A 72 3.31 -10.21 -2.75
CA LEU A 72 3.17 -11.66 -2.81
C LEU A 72 1.74 -12.07 -3.15
N LYS A 73 0.77 -11.46 -2.48
CA LYS A 73 -0.62 -11.92 -2.51
C LYS A 73 -1.25 -11.72 -3.89
N GLU A 74 -0.95 -10.63 -4.61
CA GLU A 74 -1.47 -10.43 -5.96
C GLU A 74 -0.88 -11.43 -6.95
N ASN A 75 0.43 -11.69 -6.85
CA ASN A 75 1.11 -12.66 -7.71
C ASN A 75 0.60 -14.08 -7.49
N VAL A 76 0.39 -14.48 -6.22
CA VAL A 76 -0.18 -15.80 -5.90
C VAL A 76 -1.60 -15.93 -6.43
N VAL A 77 -2.45 -14.91 -6.27
CA VAL A 77 -3.85 -14.94 -6.74
C VAL A 77 -3.93 -15.08 -8.26
N LEU A 78 -3.00 -14.45 -9.00
CA LEU A 78 -2.96 -14.53 -10.47
C LEU A 78 -2.17 -15.73 -11.01
N GLY A 79 -1.59 -16.57 -10.13
CA GLY A 79 -0.73 -17.69 -10.54
C GLY A 79 0.60 -17.24 -11.17
N GLY A 80 1.04 -16.01 -10.90
CA GLY A 80 2.30 -15.46 -11.36
C GLY A 80 3.51 -15.97 -10.56
N TRP A 81 4.68 -15.93 -11.17
CA TRP A 81 5.92 -16.32 -10.50
C TRP A 81 6.35 -15.21 -9.53
N TYR A 82 6.28 -15.48 -8.22
CA TYR A 82 6.79 -14.57 -7.20
C TYR A 82 8.19 -15.04 -6.74
N PRO A 83 9.19 -14.15 -6.61
CA PRO A 83 10.46 -14.50 -6.00
C PRO A 83 10.27 -14.67 -4.48
N LEU A 84 9.81 -15.86 -4.07
CA LEU A 84 9.87 -16.27 -2.67
C LEU A 84 11.32 -16.64 -2.40
N VAL A 85 12.08 -15.74 -1.75
CA VAL A 85 13.40 -15.99 -1.15
C VAL A 85 14.24 -17.01 -1.95
N LEU A 86 14.60 -16.63 -3.17
CA LEU A 86 15.67 -17.27 -3.96
C LEU A 86 16.66 -16.21 -4.46
N ASP A 87 16.87 -15.17 -3.64
CA ASP A 87 18.00 -14.25 -3.79
C ASP A 87 18.68 -14.07 -2.42
N SER A 88 19.08 -15.20 -1.85
CA SER A 88 20.35 -15.25 -1.12
C SER A 88 21.37 -15.84 -2.09
N LYS A 89 21.73 -15.05 -3.10
CA LYS A 89 23.08 -15.16 -3.66
C LYS A 89 24.02 -14.56 -2.63
N ASP A 90 24.89 -15.42 -2.10
CA ASP A 90 26.18 -15.16 -1.46
C ASP A 90 26.43 -13.74 -0.90
#